data_AF-A0A5C6N8J9-F1
#
_entry.id   AF-A0A5C6N8J9-F1
#
_cell.length_a   1.000
_cell.length_b   1.000
_cell.length_c   1.000
_cell.angle_alpha   90.00
_cell.angle_beta   90.00
_cell.angle_gamma   90.00
#
_symmetry.space_group_name_H-M   'P 1'
#
loop_
_entity.id
_entity.type
_entity.pdbx_description
1 polymer ?
#
loop_
_entity_poly.entity_id
_entity_poly.type
_entity_poly.pdbx_seq_one_letter_code
_entity_poly.pdbx_strand_id
1 'polypeptide(L)'
;MEKYSKHLEVLVAERTQDLMHEKQRTDRLLYSMLPKQVADDLRQGKPLQAQSYVSASVFFSDIVGFTHLSSCSTPYQVVEFLNKLYTTFDDIIDNYDVYKVETIGDAYMVVSGVPRENGILHASEIASMALDLVGVCCTFRIPHQPNTQLQIRAGIHSGPVVAGVVGTKMPRYCLFGDTVNTASRMESTSLALRIQCSSSTFYLLEEIGGYVLECRGTLQVKGKGDMVTYWLGGKTTDDYKHVTMEMEPATESGEGYSSLPGFVENNLLNAA
;
A
#
# COMPACT_ATOMS: atom_id res chain seq x y z
N MET A 1 -50.96 -23.62 -34.69
CA MET A 1 -49.55 -23.31 -35.04
C MET A 1 -49.05 -22.07 -34.32
N GLU A 2 -49.70 -20.90 -34.41
CA GLU A 2 -49.23 -19.66 -33.76
C GLU A 2 -49.08 -19.71 -32.22
N LYS A 3 -50.01 -20.37 -31.51
CA LYS A 3 -49.93 -20.51 -30.03
C LYS A 3 -48.68 -21.27 -29.58
N TYR A 4 -48.21 -22.22 -30.38
CA TYR A 4 -47.00 -22.99 -30.10
C TYR A 4 -45.73 -22.17 -30.37
N SER A 5 -45.73 -21.35 -31.45
CA SER A 5 -44.64 -20.40 -31.75
C SER A 5 -44.48 -19.36 -30.65
N LYS A 6 -45.58 -18.72 -30.22
CA LYS A 6 -45.54 -17.74 -29.11
C LYS A 6 -45.07 -18.35 -27.81
N HIS A 7 -45.50 -19.58 -27.50
CA HIS A 7 -45.03 -20.28 -26.31
C HIS A 7 -43.53 -20.59 -26.37
N LEU A 8 -43.03 -20.98 -27.55
CA LEU A 8 -41.60 -21.24 -27.76
C LEU A 8 -40.76 -19.96 -27.67
N GLU A 9 -41.25 -18.83 -28.21
CA GLU A 9 -40.59 -17.52 -28.08
C GLU A 9 -40.49 -17.08 -26.62
N VAL A 10 -41.57 -17.23 -25.85
CA VAL A 10 -41.57 -16.93 -24.41
C VAL A 10 -40.58 -17.85 -23.67
N LEU A 11 -40.58 -19.15 -23.98
CA LEU A 11 -39.67 -20.10 -23.35
C LEU A 11 -38.21 -19.83 -23.72
N VAL A 12 -37.91 -19.47 -24.96
CA VAL A 12 -36.56 -19.08 -25.40
C VAL A 12 -36.13 -17.80 -24.70
N ALA A 13 -37.02 -16.81 -24.57
CA ALA A 13 -36.72 -15.57 -23.85
C ALA A 13 -36.42 -15.83 -22.36
N GLU A 14 -37.24 -16.64 -21.70
CA GLU A 14 -37.05 -17.05 -20.30
C GLU A 14 -35.72 -17.79 -20.11
N ARG A 15 -35.43 -18.79 -20.96
CA ARG A 15 -34.15 -19.52 -20.92
C ARG A 15 -32.95 -18.64 -21.22
N THR A 16 -33.08 -17.69 -22.13
CA THR A 16 -32.02 -16.73 -22.44
C THR A 16 -31.75 -15.81 -21.25
N GLN A 17 -32.81 -15.38 -20.55
CA GLN A 17 -32.69 -14.58 -19.34
C GLN A 17 -32.01 -15.36 -18.20
N ASP A 18 -32.41 -16.60 -17.96
CA ASP A 18 -31.76 -17.48 -16.97
C ASP A 18 -30.28 -17.67 -17.28
N LEU A 19 -29.93 -17.94 -18.54
CA LEU A 19 -28.56 -18.07 -18.99
C LEU A 19 -27.76 -16.79 -18.78
N MET A 20 -28.36 -15.61 -19.02
CA MET A 20 -27.71 -14.33 -18.76
C MET A 20 -27.44 -14.11 -17.27
N HIS A 21 -28.40 -14.42 -16.40
CA HIS A 21 -28.23 -14.31 -14.96
C HIS A 21 -27.13 -15.25 -14.44
N GLU A 22 -27.12 -16.50 -14.88
CA GLU A 22 -26.12 -17.48 -14.47
C GLU A 22 -24.73 -17.11 -14.99
N LYS A 23 -24.64 -16.62 -16.23
CA LYS A 23 -23.40 -16.09 -16.80
C LYS A 23 -22.86 -14.92 -15.97
N GLN A 24 -23.70 -13.95 -15.62
CA GLN A 24 -23.29 -12.81 -14.78
C GLN A 24 -22.80 -13.24 -13.39
N ARG A 25 -23.45 -14.24 -12.78
CA ARG A 25 -23.04 -14.76 -11.48
C ARG A 25 -21.67 -15.45 -11.56
N THR A 26 -21.48 -16.27 -12.60
CA THR A 26 -20.21 -16.94 -12.88
C THR A 26 -19.10 -15.94 -13.15
N ASP A 27 -19.35 -14.92 -13.96
CA ASP A 27 -18.39 -13.87 -14.29
C ASP A 27 -17.97 -13.09 -13.03
N ARG A 28 -18.90 -12.73 -12.15
CA ARG A 28 -18.58 -12.05 -10.87
C ARG A 28 -17.65 -12.89 -9.99
N LEU A 29 -17.93 -14.19 -9.86
CA LEU A 29 -17.07 -15.09 -9.08
C LEU A 29 -15.68 -15.21 -9.70
N LEU A 30 -15.60 -15.29 -11.03
CA LEU A 30 -14.33 -15.36 -11.72
C LEU A 30 -13.47 -14.11 -11.48
N TYR A 31 -14.07 -12.92 -11.57
CA TYR A 31 -13.38 -11.65 -11.31
C TYR A 31 -13.01 -11.44 -9.84
N SER A 32 -13.68 -12.12 -8.91
CA SER A 32 -13.27 -12.12 -7.49
C SER A 32 -12.08 -13.04 -7.19
N MET A 33 -11.80 -14.03 -8.04
CA MET A 33 -10.71 -15.00 -7.84
C MET A 33 -9.46 -14.65 -8.65
N LEU A 34 -9.62 -14.03 -9.82
CA LEU A 34 -8.52 -13.73 -10.73
C LEU A 34 -8.53 -12.26 -11.15
N PRO A 35 -7.35 -11.67 -11.45
CA PRO A 35 -7.29 -10.33 -12.02
C PRO A 35 -8.14 -10.25 -13.29
N LYS A 36 -8.83 -9.12 -13.50
CA LYS A 36 -9.79 -8.92 -14.60
C LYS A 36 -9.23 -9.31 -15.97
N GLN A 37 -8.01 -8.89 -16.27
CA GLN A 37 -7.32 -9.21 -17.53
C GLN A 37 -7.12 -10.73 -17.72
N VAL A 38 -6.71 -11.42 -16.65
CA VAL A 38 -6.48 -12.87 -16.65
C VAL A 38 -7.80 -13.64 -16.77
N ALA A 39 -8.84 -13.17 -16.08
CA ALA A 39 -10.19 -13.71 -16.18
C ALA A 39 -10.76 -13.55 -17.60
N ASP A 40 -10.55 -12.40 -18.24
CA ASP A 40 -11.01 -12.16 -19.61
C ASP A 40 -10.28 -13.03 -20.64
N ASP A 41 -8.97 -13.22 -20.49
CA ASP A 41 -8.20 -14.12 -21.34
C ASP A 41 -8.65 -15.58 -21.18
N LEU A 42 -8.94 -16.02 -19.94
CA LEU A 42 -9.49 -17.34 -19.67
C LEU A 42 -10.88 -17.53 -20.29
N ARG A 43 -11.74 -16.51 -20.23
CA ARG A 43 -13.08 -16.51 -20.87
C ARG A 43 -12.98 -16.60 -22.40
N GLN A 44 -11.94 -16.00 -22.99
CA GLN A 44 -11.70 -16.03 -24.42
C GLN A 44 -11.02 -17.33 -24.88
N GLY A 45 -10.72 -18.27 -23.97
CA GLY A 45 -10.02 -19.51 -24.27
C GLY A 45 -8.55 -19.30 -24.65
N LYS A 46 -7.97 -18.13 -24.32
CA LYS A 46 -6.55 -17.88 -24.56
C LYS A 46 -5.71 -18.68 -23.57
N PRO A 47 -4.52 -19.17 -23.99
CA PRO A 47 -3.61 -19.82 -23.08
C PRO A 47 -3.12 -18.81 -22.02
N LEU A 48 -3.27 -19.17 -20.75
CA LEU A 48 -2.75 -18.39 -19.62
C LEU A 48 -1.23 -18.62 -19.52
N GLN A 49 -0.47 -17.80 -20.25
CA GLN A 49 0.99 -17.83 -20.19
C GLN A 49 1.51 -16.93 -19.07
N ALA A 50 2.63 -17.34 -18.47
CA ALA A 50 3.35 -16.47 -17.54
C ALA A 50 3.92 -15.26 -18.30
N GLN A 51 3.84 -14.09 -17.67
CA GLN A 51 4.30 -12.82 -18.21
C GLN A 51 5.43 -12.28 -17.32
N SER A 52 6.44 -11.70 -17.97
CA SER A 52 7.54 -11.02 -17.28
C SER A 52 7.25 -9.53 -17.25
N TYR A 53 7.36 -8.93 -16.07
CA TYR A 53 7.18 -7.51 -15.83
C TYR A 53 8.52 -6.91 -15.44
N VAL A 54 8.91 -5.81 -16.10
CA VAL A 54 10.21 -5.18 -15.88
C VAL A 54 10.31 -4.58 -14.48
N SER A 55 9.20 -4.03 -13.98
CA SER A 55 9.13 -3.40 -12.67
C SER A 55 7.74 -3.54 -12.07
N ALA A 56 7.69 -3.98 -10.82
CA ALA A 56 6.51 -4.03 -9.98
C ALA A 56 6.90 -3.72 -8.54
N SER A 57 5.98 -3.20 -7.74
CA SER A 57 6.18 -3.00 -6.30
C SER A 57 5.41 -4.04 -5.51
N VAL A 58 6.11 -4.76 -4.64
CA VAL A 58 5.55 -5.80 -3.79
C VAL A 58 5.57 -5.33 -2.34
N PHE A 59 4.43 -5.43 -1.68
CA PHE A 59 4.22 -5.18 -0.26
C PHE A 59 4.04 -6.51 0.48
N PHE A 60 4.71 -6.64 1.62
CA PHE A 60 4.47 -7.68 2.61
C PHE A 60 4.16 -7.04 3.96
N SER A 61 3.18 -7.59 4.64
CA SER A 61 2.88 -7.30 6.04
C SER A 61 2.73 -8.58 6.84
N ASP A 62 3.07 -8.53 8.12
CA ASP A 62 2.90 -9.62 9.09
C ASP A 62 2.47 -9.06 10.45
N ILE A 63 1.66 -9.81 11.19
CA ILE A 63 1.14 -9.37 12.48
C ILE A 63 2.18 -9.64 13.58
N VAL A 64 2.56 -8.60 14.31
CA VAL A 64 3.53 -8.72 15.40
C VAL A 64 2.92 -9.57 16.52
N GLY A 65 3.58 -10.68 16.84
CA GLY A 65 3.17 -11.54 17.95
C GLY A 65 1.93 -12.39 17.66
N PHE A 66 1.57 -12.60 16.39
CA PHE A 66 0.40 -13.42 16.02
C PHE A 66 0.42 -14.82 16.63
N THR A 67 1.58 -15.49 16.65
CA THR A 67 1.72 -16.81 17.28
C THR A 67 1.26 -16.79 18.74
N HIS A 68 1.69 -15.79 19.51
CA HIS A 68 1.27 -15.63 20.90
C HIS A 68 -0.23 -15.33 21.00
N LEU A 69 -0.72 -14.35 20.20
CA LEU A 69 -2.14 -13.98 20.16
C LEU A 69 -3.05 -15.18 19.85
N SER A 70 -2.66 -15.99 18.87
CA SER A 70 -3.38 -17.20 18.46
C SER A 70 -3.35 -18.30 19.53
N SER A 71 -2.26 -18.40 20.31
CA SER A 71 -2.13 -19.39 21.38
C SER A 71 -2.99 -19.08 22.60
N CYS A 72 -3.26 -17.80 22.86
CA CYS A 72 -4.08 -17.34 23.97
C CYS A 72 -5.57 -17.17 23.62
N SER A 73 -5.95 -17.45 22.37
CA SER A 73 -7.30 -17.20 21.85
C SER A 73 -7.93 -18.49 21.36
N THR A 74 -9.27 -18.56 21.37
CA THR A 74 -9.96 -19.69 20.76
C THR A 74 -9.84 -19.62 19.23
N PRO A 75 -9.83 -20.74 18.51
CA PRO A 75 -9.79 -20.73 17.04
C PRO A 75 -10.90 -19.87 16.42
N TYR A 76 -12.09 -19.86 17.02
CA TYR A 76 -13.21 -19.03 16.58
C TYR A 76 -12.87 -17.52 16.67
N GLN A 77 -12.30 -17.08 17.80
CA GLN A 77 -11.90 -15.69 18.01
C GLN A 77 -10.77 -15.26 17.06
N VAL A 78 -9.83 -16.16 16.74
CA VAL A 78 -8.76 -15.90 15.78
C VAL A 78 -9.33 -15.70 14.38
N VAL A 79 -10.26 -16.56 13.95
CA VAL A 79 -10.93 -16.44 12.65
C VAL A 79 -11.75 -15.16 12.55
N GLU A 80 -12.53 -14.83 13.60
CA GLU A 80 -13.30 -13.58 13.64
C GLU A 80 -12.39 -12.34 13.57
N PHE A 81 -11.27 -12.36 14.28
CA PHE A 81 -10.26 -11.31 14.24
C PHE A 81 -9.64 -11.14 12.84
N LEU A 82 -9.16 -12.23 12.23
CA LEU A 82 -8.56 -12.20 10.90
C LEU A 82 -9.55 -11.75 9.84
N ASN A 83 -10.79 -12.24 9.89
CA ASN A 83 -11.84 -11.81 8.96
C ASN A 83 -12.09 -10.30 9.07
N LYS A 84 -12.27 -9.79 10.30
CA LYS A 84 -12.48 -8.34 10.50
C LYS A 84 -11.29 -7.51 10.01
N LEU A 85 -10.08 -7.97 10.30
CA LEU A 85 -8.85 -7.31 9.87
C LEU A 85 -8.75 -7.27 8.35
N TYR A 86 -8.89 -8.42 7.70
CA TYR A 86 -8.78 -8.51 6.24
C TYR A 86 -9.91 -7.80 5.52
N THR A 87 -11.14 -7.80 6.04
CA THR A 87 -12.20 -6.94 5.47
C THR A 87 -11.81 -5.47 5.53
N THR A 88 -11.27 -5.01 6.67
CA THR A 88 -10.83 -3.61 6.81
C THR A 88 -9.67 -3.29 5.87
N PHE A 89 -8.73 -4.22 5.67
CA PHE A 89 -7.63 -4.04 4.72
C PHE A 89 -8.12 -4.07 3.27
N ASP A 90 -9.03 -4.98 2.94
CA ASP A 90 -9.63 -5.12 1.63
C ASP A 90 -10.37 -3.82 1.23
N ASP A 91 -11.11 -3.20 2.16
CA ASP A 91 -11.77 -1.90 1.95
C ASP A 91 -10.76 -0.76 1.64
N ILE A 92 -9.54 -0.83 2.19
CA ILE A 92 -8.49 0.18 1.95
C ILE A 92 -7.86 -0.03 0.57
N ILE A 93 -7.47 -1.27 0.24
CA ILE A 93 -6.78 -1.57 -1.02
C ILE A 93 -7.67 -1.36 -2.25
N ASP A 94 -9.00 -1.42 -2.11
CA ASP A 94 -9.95 -1.14 -3.18
C ASP A 94 -9.84 0.30 -3.73
N ASN A 95 -9.22 1.22 -2.99
CA ASN A 95 -8.98 2.61 -3.41
C ASN A 95 -7.67 2.79 -4.19
N TYR A 96 -6.88 1.73 -4.38
CA TYR A 96 -5.55 1.77 -4.97
C TYR A 96 -5.44 0.85 -6.19
N ASP A 97 -4.53 1.16 -7.13
CA ASP A 97 -4.22 0.29 -8.28
C ASP A 97 -3.30 -0.86 -7.84
N VAL A 98 -3.88 -1.79 -7.08
CA VAL A 98 -3.17 -2.91 -6.47
C VAL A 98 -3.93 -4.23 -6.64
N TYR A 99 -3.19 -5.33 -6.56
CA TYR A 99 -3.73 -6.69 -6.59
C TYR A 99 -3.30 -7.45 -5.34
N LYS A 100 -4.28 -8.00 -4.62
CA LYS A 100 -4.06 -8.87 -3.46
C LYS A 100 -3.62 -10.26 -3.93
N VAL A 101 -2.50 -10.72 -3.39
CA VAL A 101 -1.93 -12.04 -3.70
C VAL A 101 -2.29 -13.00 -2.58
N GLU A 102 -2.76 -14.20 -2.92
CA GLU A 102 -3.05 -15.22 -1.92
C GLU A 102 -1.77 -15.68 -1.20
N THR A 103 -1.77 -15.55 0.13
CA THR A 103 -0.66 -15.92 1.02
C THR A 103 -1.07 -16.99 2.02
N ILE A 104 -0.07 -17.56 2.70
CA ILE A 104 -0.26 -18.53 3.77
C ILE A 104 -0.09 -17.81 5.11
N GLY A 105 -1.01 -18.02 6.04
CA GLY A 105 -0.92 -17.52 7.41
C GLY A 105 -1.50 -16.11 7.61
N ASP A 106 -0.85 -15.35 8.48
CA ASP A 106 -1.18 -13.96 8.83
C ASP A 106 -0.45 -12.92 7.97
N ALA A 107 0.35 -13.39 7.01
CA ALA A 107 1.01 -12.53 6.05
C ALA A 107 -0.02 -11.92 5.07
N TYR A 108 0.09 -10.62 4.82
CA TYR A 108 -0.72 -9.90 3.84
C TYR A 108 0.17 -9.40 2.70
N MET A 109 -0.03 -9.91 1.48
CA MET A 109 0.78 -9.58 0.31
C MET A 109 -0.05 -8.87 -0.75
N VAL A 110 0.48 -7.76 -1.24
CA VAL A 110 -0.15 -6.93 -2.25
C VAL A 110 0.91 -6.51 -3.28
N VAL A 111 0.51 -6.40 -4.54
CA VAL A 111 1.40 -5.96 -5.63
C VAL A 111 0.74 -4.88 -6.48
N SER A 112 1.53 -3.95 -6.99
CA SER A 112 1.12 -3.02 -8.05
C SER A 112 2.06 -3.11 -9.25
N GLY A 113 1.57 -2.71 -10.43
CA GLY A 113 2.26 -2.86 -11.72
C GLY A 113 1.99 -4.21 -12.40
N VAL A 114 1.11 -5.04 -11.83
CA VAL A 114 0.74 -6.37 -12.32
C VAL A 114 -0.76 -6.58 -12.05
N PRO A 115 -1.55 -7.18 -12.97
CA PRO A 115 -1.18 -7.69 -14.29
C PRO A 115 -1.00 -6.60 -15.36
N ARG A 116 -1.33 -5.36 -15.04
CA ARG A 116 -1.20 -4.19 -15.92
C ARG A 116 -0.08 -3.31 -15.40
N GLU A 117 0.89 -3.04 -16.25
CA GLU A 117 1.98 -2.09 -15.95
C GLU A 117 1.43 -0.67 -15.82
N ASN A 118 1.91 0.07 -14.83
CA ASN A 118 1.51 1.46 -14.56
C ASN A 118 2.72 2.41 -14.45
N GLY A 119 3.82 2.08 -15.15
CA GLY A 119 5.06 2.87 -15.12
C GLY A 119 5.73 2.81 -13.76
N ILE A 120 6.15 3.95 -13.21
CA ILE A 120 6.75 4.02 -11.86
C ILE A 120 5.69 4.12 -10.75
N LEU A 121 4.42 4.38 -11.09
CA LEU A 121 3.34 4.64 -10.14
C LEU A 121 3.04 3.45 -9.22
N HIS A 122 3.42 2.22 -9.60
CA HIS A 122 3.31 1.08 -8.70
C HIS A 122 3.98 1.32 -7.34
N ALA A 123 5.06 2.11 -7.29
CA ALA A 123 5.71 2.48 -6.04
C ALA A 123 4.83 3.39 -5.19
N SER A 124 4.23 4.43 -5.78
CA SER A 124 3.35 5.36 -5.06
C SER A 124 2.06 4.71 -4.59
N GLU A 125 1.44 3.85 -5.40
CA GLU A 125 0.23 3.11 -5.02
C GLU A 125 0.48 2.27 -3.76
N ILE A 126 1.56 1.48 -3.77
CA ILE A 126 1.94 0.63 -2.65
C ILE A 126 2.37 1.44 -1.42
N ALA A 127 3.14 2.51 -1.60
CA ALA A 127 3.59 3.35 -0.49
C ALA A 127 2.41 4.05 0.20
N SER A 128 1.46 4.56 -0.57
CA SER A 128 0.24 5.20 -0.06
C SER A 128 -0.63 4.22 0.71
N MET A 129 -0.91 3.08 0.08
CA MET A 129 -1.65 1.98 0.70
C MET A 129 -1.00 1.52 2.01
N ALA A 130 0.32 1.35 2.03
CA ALA A 130 1.04 0.92 3.22
C ALA A 130 0.90 1.91 4.39
N LEU A 131 0.93 3.21 4.12
CA LEU A 131 0.72 4.25 5.13
C LEU A 131 -0.70 4.18 5.71
N ASP A 132 -1.72 3.99 4.88
CA ASP A 132 -3.11 3.87 5.33
C ASP A 132 -3.34 2.58 6.14
N LEU A 133 -2.78 1.45 5.71
CA LEU A 133 -2.86 0.18 6.44
C LEU A 133 -2.25 0.28 7.84
N VAL A 134 -1.06 0.88 7.95
CA VAL A 134 -0.41 1.13 9.24
C VAL A 134 -1.22 2.12 10.08
N GLY A 135 -1.77 3.17 9.46
CA GLY A 135 -2.63 4.14 10.13
C GLY A 135 -3.89 3.51 10.73
N VAL A 136 -4.55 2.61 10.02
CA VAL A 136 -5.74 1.90 10.50
C VAL A 136 -5.43 0.93 11.63
N CYS A 137 -4.22 0.36 11.70
CA CYS A 137 -3.81 -0.48 12.83
C CYS A 137 -3.85 0.28 14.17
N CYS A 138 -3.69 1.61 14.16
CA CYS A 138 -3.78 2.44 15.36
C CYS A 138 -5.19 2.58 15.93
N THR A 139 -6.23 2.45 15.09
CA THR A 139 -7.64 2.58 15.49
C THR A 139 -8.35 1.23 15.55
N PHE A 140 -7.77 0.19 14.96
CA PHE A 140 -8.31 -1.15 14.93
C PHE A 140 -8.39 -1.78 16.33
N ARG A 141 -9.59 -2.26 16.69
CA ARG A 141 -9.82 -3.01 17.94
C ARG A 141 -10.03 -4.49 17.67
N ILE A 142 -9.19 -5.31 18.30
CA ILE A 142 -9.29 -6.77 18.28
C ILE A 142 -10.56 -7.17 19.06
N PRO A 143 -11.52 -7.89 18.44
CA PRO A 143 -12.83 -8.17 19.06
C PRO A 143 -12.75 -8.83 20.45
N HIS A 144 -11.83 -9.78 20.62
CA HIS A 144 -11.65 -10.57 21.85
C HIS A 144 -10.58 -9.99 22.80
N GLN A 145 -9.81 -8.99 22.37
CA GLN A 145 -8.79 -8.31 23.18
C GLN A 145 -8.76 -6.80 22.87
N PRO A 146 -9.77 -6.03 23.31
CA PRO A 146 -9.91 -4.62 22.93
C PRO A 146 -8.80 -3.70 23.48
N ASN A 147 -8.04 -4.17 24.48
CA ASN A 147 -6.93 -3.42 25.08
C ASN A 147 -5.58 -3.69 24.39
N THR A 148 -5.52 -4.68 23.49
CA THR A 148 -4.32 -5.01 22.74
C THR A 148 -4.31 -4.21 21.44
N GLN A 149 -3.28 -3.37 21.26
CA GLN A 149 -3.08 -2.63 20.01
C GLN A 149 -2.58 -3.58 18.92
N LEU A 150 -3.23 -3.56 17.76
CA LEU A 150 -2.75 -4.28 16.59
C LEU A 150 -1.46 -3.62 16.08
N GLN A 151 -0.42 -4.43 15.90
CA GLN A 151 0.84 -3.98 15.34
C GLN A 151 1.20 -4.88 14.16
N ILE A 152 1.56 -4.26 13.05
CA ILE A 152 2.05 -4.95 11.86
C ILE A 152 3.49 -4.52 11.58
N ARG A 153 4.27 -5.42 10.99
CA ARG A 153 5.49 -5.06 10.27
C ARG A 153 5.16 -4.92 8.81
N ALA A 154 5.77 -3.97 8.13
CA ALA A 154 5.57 -3.75 6.71
C ALA A 154 6.90 -3.64 5.96
N GLY A 155 6.96 -4.25 4.78
CA GLY A 155 8.12 -4.28 3.88
C GLY A 155 7.72 -4.05 2.43
N ILE A 156 8.47 -3.19 1.73
CA ILE A 156 8.26 -2.87 0.32
C ILE A 156 9.55 -3.08 -0.46
N HIS A 157 9.44 -3.74 -1.61
CA HIS A 157 10.53 -3.79 -2.57
C HIS A 157 9.99 -3.71 -4.00
N SER A 158 10.75 -3.03 -4.86
CA SER A 158 10.41 -2.83 -6.27
C SER A 158 11.45 -3.50 -7.17
N GLY A 159 11.01 -4.21 -8.20
CA GLY A 159 11.89 -4.89 -9.13
C GLY A 159 11.15 -5.80 -10.12
N PRO A 160 11.89 -6.55 -10.94
CA PRO A 160 11.29 -7.41 -11.96
C PRO A 160 10.60 -8.62 -11.35
N VAL A 161 9.44 -8.97 -11.89
CA VAL A 161 8.65 -10.14 -11.45
C VAL A 161 8.14 -10.92 -12.65
N VAL A 162 7.97 -12.22 -12.45
CA VAL A 162 7.22 -13.07 -13.38
C VAL A 162 5.90 -13.41 -12.71
N ALA A 163 4.79 -13.16 -13.38
CA ALA A 163 3.47 -13.49 -12.85
C ALA A 163 2.68 -14.36 -13.83
N GLY A 164 1.90 -15.30 -13.31
CA GLY A 164 1.15 -16.23 -14.14
C GLY A 164 0.17 -17.06 -13.33
N VAL A 165 -0.75 -17.71 -14.04
CA VAL A 165 -1.73 -18.60 -13.41
C VAL A 165 -1.12 -19.97 -13.20
N VAL A 166 -1.16 -20.45 -11.96
CA VAL A 166 -0.67 -21.77 -11.56
C VAL A 166 -1.85 -22.63 -11.11
N GLY A 167 -1.84 -23.89 -11.53
CA GLY A 167 -2.87 -24.87 -11.19
C GLY A 167 -4.00 -24.95 -12.23
N THR A 168 -4.38 -26.17 -12.58
CA THR A 168 -5.46 -26.44 -13.55
C THR A 168 -6.83 -26.57 -12.90
N LYS A 169 -6.90 -27.12 -11.69
CA LYS A 169 -8.16 -27.30 -10.93
C LYS A 169 -8.53 -26.09 -10.08
N MET A 170 -7.54 -25.44 -9.49
CA MET A 170 -7.68 -24.23 -8.67
C MET A 170 -6.67 -23.21 -9.18
N PRO A 171 -7.01 -22.45 -10.24
CA PRO A 171 -6.12 -21.47 -10.82
C PRO A 171 -5.86 -20.33 -9.84
N ARG A 172 -4.58 -20.05 -9.57
CA ARG A 172 -4.14 -18.93 -8.74
C ARG A 172 -3.19 -18.06 -9.52
N TYR A 173 -3.40 -16.75 -9.48
CA TYR A 173 -2.43 -15.82 -10.04
C TYR A 173 -1.28 -15.62 -9.07
N CYS A 174 -0.13 -16.19 -9.41
CA CYS A 174 1.04 -16.24 -8.53
C CYS A 174 2.16 -15.36 -9.09
N LEU A 175 2.93 -14.77 -8.16
CA LEU A 175 4.13 -14.00 -8.47
C LEU A 175 5.37 -14.80 -8.10
N PHE A 176 6.35 -14.75 -8.99
CA PHE A 176 7.63 -15.42 -8.86
C PHE A 176 8.74 -14.41 -9.14
N GLY A 177 9.88 -14.68 -8.52
CA GLY A 177 11.07 -13.88 -8.72
C GLY A 177 11.69 -13.44 -7.41
N ASP A 178 12.90 -12.94 -7.55
CA ASP A 178 13.73 -12.50 -6.45
C ASP A 178 13.16 -11.27 -5.72
N THR A 179 12.36 -10.45 -6.43
CA THR A 179 11.65 -9.31 -5.86
C THR A 179 10.69 -9.72 -4.74
N VAL A 180 9.96 -10.84 -4.89
CA VAL A 180 9.04 -11.35 -3.86
C VAL A 180 9.81 -11.74 -2.59
N ASN A 181 10.92 -12.46 -2.75
CA ASN A 181 11.77 -12.85 -1.63
C ASN A 181 12.37 -11.65 -0.92
N THR A 182 12.84 -10.65 -1.67
CA THR A 182 13.43 -9.43 -1.12
C THR A 182 12.39 -8.60 -0.36
N ALA A 183 11.17 -8.46 -0.89
CA ALA A 183 10.07 -7.78 -0.21
C ALA A 183 9.72 -8.46 1.13
N SER A 184 9.63 -9.79 1.16
CA SER A 184 9.45 -10.55 2.40
C SER A 184 10.60 -10.30 3.40
N ARG A 185 11.84 -10.14 2.93
CA ARG A 185 12.96 -9.78 3.82
C ARG A 185 12.85 -8.36 4.38
N MET A 186 12.37 -7.40 3.58
CA MET A 186 12.10 -6.05 4.06
C MET A 186 11.07 -6.05 5.19
N GLU A 187 10.02 -6.88 5.09
CA GLU A 187 9.03 -7.03 6.16
C GLU A 187 9.67 -7.67 7.41
N SER A 188 10.33 -8.82 7.25
CA SER A 188 10.84 -9.59 8.39
C SER A 188 11.89 -8.86 9.24
N THR A 189 12.57 -7.86 8.65
CA THR A 189 13.59 -7.03 9.32
C THR A 189 13.07 -5.64 9.70
N SER A 190 11.79 -5.37 9.43
CA SER A 190 11.10 -4.13 9.79
C SER A 190 10.77 -4.07 11.27
N LEU A 191 10.39 -2.88 11.74
CA LEU A 191 9.94 -2.64 13.10
C LEU A 191 8.41 -2.55 13.15
N ALA A 192 7.85 -2.83 14.32
CA ALA A 192 6.41 -2.71 14.55
C ALA A 192 5.91 -1.31 14.19
N LEU A 193 4.81 -1.24 13.44
CA LEU A 193 4.18 -0.02 12.93
C LEU A 193 5.11 0.88 12.09
N ARG A 194 6.16 0.31 11.52
CA ARG A 194 7.03 1.00 10.56
C ARG A 194 7.02 0.28 9.21
N ILE A 195 7.19 1.07 8.16
CA ILE A 195 7.25 0.58 6.79
C ILE A 195 8.70 0.68 6.33
N GLN A 196 9.31 -0.47 6.08
CA GLN A 196 10.65 -0.56 5.53
C GLN A 196 10.60 -0.69 4.02
N CYS A 197 11.45 0.03 3.31
CA CYS A 197 11.62 -0.15 1.88
C CYS A 197 13.10 -0.31 1.48
N SER A 198 13.29 -1.01 0.37
CA SER A 198 14.61 -1.18 -0.27
C SER A 198 15.04 0.07 -1.05
N SER A 199 16.33 0.16 -1.41
CA SER A 199 16.84 1.26 -2.25
C SER A 199 16.13 1.40 -3.60
N SER A 200 15.72 0.29 -4.23
CA SER A 200 15.00 0.36 -5.52
C SER A 200 13.67 1.08 -5.39
N THR A 201 12.90 0.77 -4.34
CA THR A 201 11.65 1.48 -4.03
C THR A 201 11.92 2.94 -3.66
N PHE A 202 12.96 3.20 -2.87
CA PHE A 202 13.36 4.55 -2.50
C PHE A 202 13.59 5.44 -3.73
N TYR A 203 14.36 4.99 -4.71
CA TYR A 203 14.64 5.79 -5.92
C TYR A 203 13.36 6.09 -6.72
N LEU A 204 12.46 5.13 -6.84
CA LEU A 204 11.16 5.35 -7.51
C LEU A 204 10.31 6.38 -6.77
N LEU A 205 10.28 6.31 -5.44
CA LEU A 205 9.52 7.27 -4.62
C LEU A 205 10.15 8.67 -4.60
N GLU A 206 11.49 8.77 -4.66
CA GLU A 206 12.17 10.05 -4.84
C GLU A 206 11.87 10.68 -6.21
N GLU A 207 11.84 9.87 -7.27
CA GLU A 207 11.51 10.34 -8.61
C GLU A 207 10.06 10.84 -8.70
N ILE A 208 9.12 10.14 -8.04
CA ILE A 208 7.71 10.56 -7.98
C ILE A 208 7.53 11.80 -7.09
N GLY A 209 8.26 11.88 -5.98
CA GLY A 209 8.14 12.93 -4.98
C GLY A 209 6.94 12.76 -4.05
N GLY A 210 6.82 13.64 -3.06
CA GLY A 210 5.68 13.66 -2.13
C GLY A 210 5.74 12.64 -0.99
N TYR A 211 6.88 11.97 -0.76
CA TYR A 211 7.08 11.00 0.32
C TYR A 211 8.22 11.40 1.26
N VAL A 212 8.06 11.12 2.55
CA VAL A 212 9.09 11.31 3.57
C VAL A 212 9.82 9.99 3.78
N LEU A 213 11.08 9.93 3.35
CA LEU A 213 11.93 8.75 3.41
C LEU A 213 13.15 9.04 4.29
N GLU A 214 13.42 8.16 5.25
CA GLU A 214 14.57 8.28 6.15
C GLU A 214 15.53 7.09 5.94
N CYS A 215 16.81 7.36 5.72
CA CYS A 215 17.81 6.30 5.61
C CYS A 215 17.97 5.59 6.96
N ARG A 216 17.66 4.29 7.00
CA ARG A 216 17.89 3.44 8.18
C ARG A 216 19.35 3.03 8.31
N GLY A 217 20.07 2.98 7.19
CA GLY A 217 21.43 2.47 7.08
C GLY A 217 21.50 1.08 6.47
N THR A 218 22.66 0.45 6.63
CA THR A 218 22.98 -0.85 6.02
C THR A 218 22.61 -1.99 6.96
N LEU A 219 21.89 -2.98 6.45
CA LEU A 219 21.53 -4.20 7.18
C LEU A 219 21.96 -5.43 6.40
N GLN A 220 22.40 -6.43 7.15
CA GLN A 220 22.67 -7.73 6.59
C GLN A 220 21.36 -8.49 6.37
N VAL A 221 20.96 -8.62 5.11
CA VAL A 221 19.75 -9.31 4.71
C VAL A 221 20.10 -10.73 4.27
N LYS A 222 19.44 -11.72 4.88
CA LYS A 222 19.71 -13.14 4.62
C LYS A 222 19.56 -13.47 3.14
N GLY A 223 20.65 -13.95 2.52
CA GLY A 223 20.70 -14.32 1.10
C GLY A 223 20.92 -13.14 0.15
N LYS A 224 21.05 -11.92 0.66
CA LYS A 224 21.31 -10.69 -0.11
C LYS A 224 22.63 -10.01 0.22
N GLY A 225 23.16 -10.26 1.42
CA GLY A 225 24.30 -9.52 1.94
C GLY A 225 23.86 -8.17 2.49
N ASP A 226 24.72 -7.19 2.39
CA ASP A 226 24.49 -5.86 2.94
C ASP A 226 23.58 -5.04 2.01
N MET A 227 22.45 -4.59 2.54
CA MET A 227 21.48 -3.76 1.84
C MET A 227 21.24 -2.46 2.60
N VAL A 228 21.26 -1.34 1.89
CA VAL A 228 20.77 -0.06 2.43
C VAL A 228 19.25 -0.07 2.40
N THR A 229 18.63 0.33 3.51
CA THR A 229 17.18 0.36 3.64
C THR A 229 16.71 1.70 4.17
N TYR A 230 15.42 1.97 3.96
CA TYR A 230 14.81 3.25 4.28
C TYR A 230 13.50 3.04 5.01
N TRP A 231 13.16 3.96 5.91
CA TRP A 231 11.84 4.06 6.49
C TRP A 231 10.96 4.95 5.62
N LEU A 232 9.76 4.48 5.30
CA LEU A 232 8.71 5.31 4.75
C LEU A 232 7.91 5.89 5.93
N GLY A 233 8.06 7.19 6.17
CA GLY A 233 7.50 7.88 7.34
C GLY A 233 6.17 8.59 7.08
N GLY A 234 5.87 8.95 5.83
CA GLY A 234 4.63 9.67 5.50
C GLY A 234 4.63 10.24 4.09
N LYS A 235 3.60 11.05 3.81
CA LYS A 235 3.50 11.89 2.61
C LYS A 235 3.75 13.35 2.95
N THR A 236 4.50 14.04 2.11
CA THR A 236 4.65 15.49 2.17
C THR A 236 3.40 16.11 1.54
N THR A 237 2.61 16.83 2.33
CA THR A 237 1.45 17.58 1.80
C THR A 237 1.97 18.72 0.93
N ASP A 238 1.79 18.61 -0.38
CA ASP A 238 2.22 19.61 -1.36
C ASP A 238 1.16 20.73 -1.51
N ASP A 239 0.81 21.38 -0.39
CA ASP A 239 -0.27 22.39 -0.35
C ASP A 239 0.17 23.78 0.18
N TYR A 240 1.46 24.13 0.13
CA TYR A 240 1.90 25.52 0.27
C TYR A 240 3.08 25.87 -0.65
N LYS A 241 2.79 25.99 -1.95
CA LYS A 241 3.42 27.04 -2.76
C LYS A 241 2.49 28.24 -2.81
N HIS A 242 2.51 29.10 -1.79
CA HIS A 242 2.17 30.52 -1.96
C HIS A 242 2.67 31.37 -0.77
N VAL A 243 3.50 32.36 -1.15
CA VAL A 243 3.89 33.58 -0.42
C VAL A 243 4.97 33.44 0.65
N THR A 244 6.22 33.51 0.19
CA THR A 244 7.24 34.35 0.84
C THR A 244 6.71 35.77 0.95
N MET A 245 6.48 36.25 2.18
CA MET A 245 6.69 37.65 2.51
C MET A 245 7.36 37.72 3.88
N GLU A 246 8.49 38.40 3.89
CA GLU A 246 9.32 38.73 5.03
C GLU A 246 8.51 39.40 6.13
N MET A 247 8.82 39.08 7.39
CA MET A 247 8.44 39.91 8.53
C MET A 247 9.67 40.18 9.38
N GLU A 248 10.20 41.39 9.22
CA GLU A 248 11.04 42.05 10.21
C GLU A 248 10.27 42.19 11.54
N PRO A 249 10.98 42.18 12.69
CA PRO A 249 10.33 42.39 13.98
C PRO A 249 9.95 43.86 14.18
N ALA A 250 8.65 44.11 14.35
CA ALA A 250 8.13 45.40 14.76
C ALA A 250 8.43 45.67 16.25
N THR A 251 9.24 46.70 16.49
CA THR A 251 9.39 47.39 17.77
C THR A 251 8.08 48.06 18.19
N GLU A 252 7.61 47.77 19.41
CA GLU A 252 6.53 48.51 20.05
C GLU A 252 7.02 49.88 20.57
N SER A 253 6.20 50.89 20.31
CA SER A 253 6.36 52.29 20.67
C SER A 253 5.40 52.70 21.78
N GLY A 254 5.86 53.58 22.67
CA GLY A 254 5.06 54.40 23.60
C GLY A 254 5.72 54.41 24.97
N GLU A 255 6.22 55.52 25.52
CA GLU A 255 5.53 56.80 25.70
C GLU A 255 6.51 57.99 25.57
N GLY A 256 5.99 59.14 25.13
CA GLY A 256 6.74 60.39 25.04
C GLY A 256 6.76 61.17 26.36
N TYR A 257 7.72 62.10 26.48
CA TYR A 257 7.51 63.53 26.74
C TYR A 257 8.88 64.24 26.89
N SER A 258 9.07 65.32 26.12
CA SER A 258 9.86 66.55 26.38
C SER A 258 11.22 66.44 27.10
N SER A 259 12.36 66.93 26.59
CA SER A 259 12.66 68.34 26.31
C SER A 259 14.06 68.46 25.67
N LEU A 260 14.24 69.40 24.74
CA LEU A 260 15.50 69.96 24.22
C LEU A 260 16.38 70.58 25.35
N PRO A 261 17.59 71.14 25.07
CA PRO A 261 18.65 70.80 24.10
C PRO A 261 20.08 70.84 24.72
N GLY A 262 21.09 70.37 23.97
CA GLY A 262 22.41 71.03 24.03
C GLY A 262 23.66 70.13 24.07
N PHE A 263 24.66 70.67 23.39
CA PHE A 263 26.11 70.45 23.51
C PHE A 263 26.84 69.52 22.53
N VAL A 264 27.92 70.12 22.04
CA VAL A 264 28.84 69.78 20.98
C VAL A 264 30.08 69.10 21.60
N GLU A 265 30.88 68.49 20.72
CA GLU A 265 32.32 68.18 20.82
C GLU A 265 32.66 66.69 21.01
N ASN A 266 33.23 66.04 19.99
CA ASN A 266 34.62 66.06 19.50
C ASN A 266 35.63 65.38 20.44
N ASN A 267 36.56 64.68 19.78
CA ASN A 267 37.88 64.23 20.22
C ASN A 267 37.94 62.84 20.87
N LEU A 268 38.52 61.84 20.18
CA LEU A 268 39.95 61.57 19.92
C LEU A 268 40.46 60.52 20.93
N LEU A 269 40.99 59.43 20.37
CA LEU A 269 42.25 58.77 20.75
C LEU A 269 42.65 58.75 22.24
N ASN A 270 42.77 57.54 22.83
CA ASN A 270 44.09 56.93 23.08
C ASN A 270 44.04 55.64 23.92
N ALA A 271 44.90 54.71 23.50
CA ALA A 271 45.80 53.86 24.29
C ALA A 271 45.26 53.04 25.47
N ALA A 272 45.25 51.71 25.33
CA ALA A 272 46.29 50.82 25.87
C ALA A 272 46.12 49.41 25.28
#